data_AF-A0A3B8Q7M5-F1
#
_entry.id   AF-A0A3B8Q7M5-F1
#
_cell.length_a   1.000
_cell.length_b   1.000
_cell.length_c   1.000
_cell.angle_alpha   90.00
_cell.angle_beta   90.00
_cell.angle_gamma   90.00
#
_symmetry.space_group_name_H-M   'P 1'
#
loop_
_entity.id
_entity.type
_entity.pdbx_description
1 polymer ?
#
loop_
_entity_poly.entity_id
_entity_poly.type
_entity_poly.pdbx_seq_one_letter_code
_entity_poly.pdbx_strand_id
1 'polypeptide(L)' 'MCLNCNFHDLRSAHQCRDGRAEPVEHKDQANFCEYFDFKPRIWAKAGADSRADAARAALKSLLGD' A
#
# COMPACT_ATOMS: atom_id res chain seq x y z
N MET A 1 9.39 -2.00 3.37
CA MET A 1 8.19 -1.15 3.44
C MET A 1 7.18 -1.78 4.40
N CYS A 2 7.04 -1.21 5.60
CA CYS A 2 6.21 -1.74 6.68
C CYS A 2 4.72 -1.87 6.36
N LEU A 3 4.17 -1.07 5.44
CA LEU A 3 2.74 -1.16 5.08
C LEU A 3 2.35 -2.52 4.46
N ASN A 4 3.35 -3.29 4.00
CA ASN A 4 3.14 -4.65 3.49
C ASN A 4 3.29 -5.73 4.57
N CYS A 5 3.50 -5.35 5.83
CA CYS A 5 3.65 -6.29 6.94
C CYS A 5 2.30 -6.84 7.41
N ASN A 6 2.25 -8.11 7.82
CA ASN A 6 1.06 -8.75 8.37
C ASN A 6 0.58 -8.07 9.67
N PHE A 7 1.52 -7.50 10.44
CA PHE A 7 1.25 -6.79 11.70
C PHE A 7 0.82 -5.34 11.53
N HIS A 8 0.86 -4.78 10.32
CA HIS A 8 0.40 -3.42 10.09
C HIS A 8 -1.11 -3.32 10.34
N ASP A 9 -1.50 -2.35 11.17
CA ASP A 9 -2.89 -2.04 11.50
C ASP A 9 -3.06 -0.56 11.82
N LEU A 10 -3.98 0.11 11.14
CA LEU A 10 -4.21 1.56 11.29
C LEU A 10 -4.74 1.95 12.68
N ARG A 11 -5.34 1.01 13.41
CA ARG A 11 -5.97 1.26 14.71
C ARG A 11 -5.03 1.02 15.89
N SER A 12 -3.89 0.37 15.66
CA SER A 12 -2.90 0.06 16.68
C SER A 12 -1.92 1.23 16.89
N ALA A 13 -1.33 1.32 18.09
CA ALA A 13 -0.27 2.29 18.37
C ALA A 13 0.89 2.14 17.38
N HIS A 14 1.42 3.25 16.90
CA HIS A 14 2.44 3.29 15.83
C HIS A 14 2.08 2.49 14.57
N GLN A 15 0.80 2.17 14.40
CA GLN A 15 0.23 1.34 13.35
C GLN A 15 0.87 -0.06 13.22
N CYS A 16 1.27 -0.65 14.35
CA CYS A 16 1.86 -1.99 14.43
C CYS A 16 1.24 -2.78 15.59
N ARG A 17 0.82 -4.03 15.34
CA ARG A 17 0.29 -4.92 16.41
C ARG A 17 1.39 -5.61 17.23
N ASP A 18 2.64 -5.62 16.75
CA ASP A 18 3.76 -6.18 17.50
C ASP A 18 4.41 -5.07 18.35
N GLY A 19 4.22 -5.15 19.67
CA GLY A 19 4.75 -4.18 20.63
C GLY A 19 6.26 -4.31 20.89
N ARG A 20 6.92 -5.36 20.38
CA ARG A 20 8.39 -5.53 20.50
C ARG A 20 9.14 -4.80 19.39
N ALA A 21 8.44 -4.44 18.31
CA ALA A 21 9.06 -3.77 17.17
C ALA A 21 9.32 -2.29 17.47
N GLU A 22 10.52 -1.84 17.16
CA GLU A 22 10.85 -0.41 17.21
C GLU A 22 9.92 0.40 16.27
N PRO A 23 9.39 1.56 16.72
CA PRO A 23 8.53 2.39 15.89
C PRO A 23 9.21 2.87 14.60
N VAL A 24 8.62 2.56 13.45
CA VAL A 24 9.08 3.05 12.15
C VAL A 24 8.35 4.33 11.75
N GLU A 25 9.08 5.42 11.52
CA GLU A 25 8.50 6.72 11.12
C GLU A 25 8.05 6.72 9.66
N HIS A 26 8.94 6.36 8.72
CA HIS A 26 8.65 6.32 7.28
C HIS A 26 8.24 4.90 6.83
N LYS A 27 6.98 4.55 7.03
CA LYS A 27 6.46 3.19 6.76
C LYS A 27 6.33 2.83 5.29
N ASP A 28 6.24 3.84 4.43
CA ASP A 28 6.14 3.78 2.97
C ASP A 28 7.52 3.63 2.29
N GLN A 29 8.61 3.85 3.03
CA GLN A 29 9.97 3.69 2.52
C GLN A 29 10.56 2.30 2.83
N ALA A 30 11.77 2.05 2.29
CA ALA A 30 12.56 0.89 2.67
C ALA A 30 12.93 0.96 4.16
N ASN A 31 12.78 -0.16 4.85
CA ASN A 31 13.07 -0.32 6.27
C ASN A 31 13.54 -1.75 6.51
N PHE A 32 14.40 -1.93 7.51
CA PHE A 32 15.00 -3.20 7.90
C PHE A 32 14.46 -3.67 9.26
N CYS A 33 13.15 -3.52 9.46
CA CYS A 33 12.48 -4.01 10.67
C CYS A 33 12.73 -5.52 10.81
N GLU A 34 13.31 -5.93 11.95
CA GLU A 34 13.68 -7.33 12.21
C GLU A 34 12.46 -8.26 12.34
N TYR A 35 11.29 -7.71 12.66
CA TYR A 35 10.02 -8.44 12.80
C TYR A 35 9.15 -8.37 11.54
N PHE A 36 9.69 -7.94 10.41
CA PHE A 36 8.91 -7.84 9.19
C PHE A 36 8.43 -9.22 8.71
N ASP A 37 7.11 -9.37 8.59
CA ASP A 37 6.47 -10.55 8.03
C ASP A 37 5.53 -10.12 6.90
N PHE A 38 5.74 -10.62 5.68
CA PHE A 38 5.00 -10.14 4.51
C PHE A 38 3.55 -10.60 4.55
N LYS A 39 2.60 -9.65 4.44
CA LYS A 39 1.18 -9.96 4.40
C LYS A 39 0.82 -10.73 3.13
N PRO A 40 0.39 -12.01 3.21
CA PRO A 40 -0.02 -12.75 2.02
C PRO A 40 -1.30 -12.12 1.48
N ARG A 41 -1.25 -11.69 0.23
CA ARG A 41 -2.42 -11.20 -0.51
C ARG A 41 -2.64 -12.11 -1.69
N ILE A 42 -3.85 -12.66 -1.79
CA ILE A 42 -4.27 -13.33 -3.03
C ILE A 42 -4.43 -12.24 -4.07
N TRP A 43 -3.69 -12.36 -5.16
CA TRP A 43 -3.86 -11.45 -6.27
C TRP A 43 -5.28 -11.61 -6.82
N ALA A 44 -6.03 -10.52 -6.79
CA ALA A 44 -7.29 -10.41 -7.49
C ALA A 44 -7.11 -9.35 -8.57
N LYS A 45 -7.57 -9.65 -9.79
CA LYS A 45 -7.64 -8.64 -10.85
C LYS A 45 -8.49 -7.48 -10.31
N ALA A 46 -7.93 -6.28 -10.26
CA ALA A 46 -8.72 -5.09 -9.97
C ALA A 46 -9.89 -5.04 -10.95
N GLY A 47 -11.10 -4.77 -10.46
CA GLY A 47 -12.28 -4.57 -11.31
C GLY A 47 -12.07 -3.43 -12.31
N ALA A 48 -13.04 -3.20 -13.19
CA ALA A 48 -12.98 -2.05 -14.10
C ALA A 48 -12.73 -0.76 -13.30
N ASP A 49 -11.62 -0.09 -13.59
CA ASP A 49 -11.21 1.13 -12.92
C ASP A 49 -11.76 2.32 -13.70
N SER A 50 -12.97 2.74 -13.34
CA SER A 50 -13.68 3.87 -13.97
C SER A 50 -12.87 5.16 -13.93
N ARG A 51 -11.95 5.32 -12.96
CA ARG A 51 -11.05 6.47 -12.88
C ARG A 51 -9.94 6.37 -13.91
N ALA A 52 -9.36 5.18 -14.10
CA ALA A 52 -8.36 4.96 -15.14
C ALA A 52 -8.97 5.17 -16.54
N ASP A 53 -10.20 4.72 -16.76
CA ASP A 53 -10.90 4.91 -18.04
C ASP A 53 -11.26 6.38 -18.29
N ALA A 54 -11.75 7.09 -17.27
CA ALA A 54 -11.99 8.53 -17.36
C ALA A 54 -10.69 9.31 -17.63
N ALA A 55 -9.57 8.92 -17.01
CA ALA A 55 -8.27 9.54 -17.25
C ALA A 55 -7.79 9.33 -18.69
N ARG A 56 -7.96 8.11 -19.25
CA ARG A 56 -7.65 7.83 -20.66
C ARG A 56 -8.51 8.66 -21.61
N ALA A 57 -9.81 8.78 -21.32
CA ALA A 57 -10.72 9.60 -22.13
C ALA A 57 -10.32 11.09 -22.09
N ALA A 58 -9.99 11.62 -20.91
CA ALA A 58 -9.52 12.99 -20.75
C ALA A 58 -8.20 13.23 -21.52
N LEU A 59 -7.24 12.31 -21.43
CA LEU A 59 -5.98 12.42 -22.17
C LEU A 59 -6.20 12.40 -23.69
N LYS A 60 -7.04 11.50 -24.20
CA LYS A 60 -7.44 11.46 -25.62
C LYS A 60 -8.07 12.78 -26.08
N SER A 61 -8.95 13.36 -25.27
CA SER A 61 -9.57 14.65 -25.58
C SER A 61 -8.58 15.80 -25.62
N LEU A 62 -7.51 15.76 -24.82
CA LEU A 62 -6.52 16.83 -24.72
C LEU A 62 -5.42 16.73 -25.77
N LEU A 63 -5.04 15.51 -26.15
CA LEU A 63 -3.84 15.24 -26.94
C LEU A 63 -4.15 14.77 -28.38
N GLY A 64 -5.42 14.48 -28.70
CA GLY A 64 -5.79 13.84 -29.97
C GLY A 64 -5.48 12.34 -29.97
N ASP A 65 -6.09 11.60 -30.89
CA ASP A 65 -5.77 10.18 -31.14
C ASP A 65 -4.51 10.00 -31.99
#